data_AF-A0A7X3YT33-F1
#
_entry.id   AF-A0A7X3YT33-F1
#
_cell.length_a   1.000
_cell.length_b   1.000
_cell.length_c   1.000
_cell.angle_alpha   90.00
_cell.angle_beta   90.00
_cell.angle_gamma   90.00
#
_symmetry.space_group_name_H-M   'P 1'
#
loop_
_entity.id
_entity.type
_entity.pdbx_description
1 polymer ?
#
loop_
_entity_poly.entity_id
_entity_poly.type
_entity_poly.pdbx_seq_one_letter_code
_entity_poly.pdbx_strand_id
1 'polypeptide(L)'
;MRDFGSLNWAILVVYLVGNLCLGYALSKRVASAEDFFLGRRSTPWWAIGISVVATYVSALSFLGGPAWAYEESLAVIAIHLNYPIVIFLVVVFFLPFFFNSGVASIYEYQERRFGPSARSVMSGVFLISQGLTSAAILYGTALVIEFITGVDVLYAIVIVTLVALAYTILGGIAAVIWTDVIQAGVLLVGAGI
;
A
#
# COMPACT_ATOMS: atom_id res chain seq x y z
N MET A 1 21.87 20.87 13.09
CA MET A 1 20.78 19.90 12.81
C MET A 1 20.34 19.39 14.16
N ARG A 2 19.06 19.58 14.53
CA ARG A 2 18.57 19.08 15.83
C ARG A 2 18.55 17.55 15.74
N ASP A 3 19.24 16.87 16.66
CA ASP A 3 19.18 15.41 16.76
C ASP A 3 17.71 14.98 16.80
N PHE A 4 17.34 13.94 16.03
CA PHE A 4 15.97 13.43 15.94
C PHE A 4 15.35 13.13 17.31
N GLY A 5 16.19 12.93 18.34
CA GLY A 5 15.77 12.76 19.72
C GLY A 5 15.52 11.29 20.04
N SER A 6 15.94 10.87 21.23
CA SER A 6 15.83 9.47 21.67
C SER A 6 14.38 8.98 21.75
N LEU A 7 13.44 9.86 22.11
CA LEU A 7 12.01 9.54 22.15
C LEU A 7 11.46 9.24 20.75
N ASN A 8 11.80 10.05 19.74
CA ASN A 8 11.30 9.85 18.38
C ASN A 8 11.90 8.57 17.77
N TRP A 9 13.18 8.30 18.04
CA TRP A 9 13.81 7.03 17.69
C TRP A 9 13.11 5.84 18.34
N ALA A 10 12.77 5.93 19.63
CA ALA A 10 12.06 4.87 20.33
C ALA A 10 10.68 4.60 19.72
N ILE A 11 9.90 5.64 19.40
CA ILE A 11 8.59 5.52 18.74
C ILE A 11 8.75 4.85 17.37
N LEU A 12 9.73 5.27 16.57
CA LEU A 12 9.98 4.71 15.23
C LEU A 12 10.36 3.22 15.31
N VAL A 13 11.26 2.85 16.22
CA VAL A 13 11.67 1.46 16.42
C VAL A 13 10.48 0.61 16.87
N VAL A 14 9.68 1.09 17.83
CA VAL A 14 8.47 0.37 18.28
C VAL A 14 7.48 0.18 17.14
N TYR A 15 7.29 1.19 16.28
CA TYR A 15 6.43 1.09 15.11
C TYR A 15 6.94 0.04 14.11
N LEU A 16 8.23 0.05 13.78
CA LEU A 16 8.82 -0.93 12.85
C LEU A 16 8.75 -2.36 13.40
N VAL A 17 9.09 -2.54 14.68
CA VAL A 17 9.01 -3.84 15.36
C VAL A 17 7.56 -4.31 15.43
N GLY A 18 6.61 -3.41 15.73
CA GLY A 18 5.18 -3.72 15.77
C GLY A 18 4.67 -4.27 14.44
N ASN A 19 5.05 -3.67 13.31
CA ASN A 19 4.71 -4.16 11.97
C ASN A 19 5.31 -5.54 11.70
N LEU A 20 6.59 -5.76 12.05
CA LEU A 20 7.25 -7.07 11.89
C LEU A 20 6.60 -8.16 12.76
N CYS A 21 6.29 -7.84 14.02
CA CYS A 21 5.60 -8.75 14.93
C CYS A 21 4.21 -9.12 14.43
N LEU A 22 3.47 -8.16 13.86
CA LEU A 22 2.16 -8.44 13.26
C LEU A 22 2.28 -9.35 12.05
N GLY A 23 3.22 -9.06 11.14
CA GLY A 23 3.51 -9.91 9.99
C GLY A 23 3.88 -11.34 10.40
N TYR A 24 4.72 -11.49 11.42
CA TYR A 24 5.07 -12.79 11.99
C TYR A 24 3.91 -13.50 12.70
N ALA A 25 3.04 -12.77 13.41
CA ALA A 25 1.88 -13.37 14.06
C ALA A 25 0.88 -13.92 13.03
N LEU A 26 0.71 -13.21 11.90
CA LEU A 26 -0.19 -13.59 10.82
C LEU A 26 0.42 -14.66 9.90
N SER A 27 1.76 -14.72 9.77
CA SER A 27 2.44 -15.78 9.00
C SER A 27 2.13 -17.18 9.49
N LYS A 28 1.89 -17.34 10.80
CA LYS A 28 1.47 -18.63 11.40
C LYS A 28 0.16 -19.18 10.83
N ARG A 29 -0.63 -18.34 10.15
CA ARG A 29 -1.89 -18.72 9.50
C ARG A 29 -1.74 -19.01 8.02
N VAL A 30 -0.54 -18.86 7.44
CA VAL A 30 -0.28 -19.12 6.01
C VAL A 30 0.25 -20.55 5.86
N ALA A 31 -0.58 -21.46 5.34
CA ALA A 31 -0.19 -22.85 5.09
C ALA A 31 -0.19 -23.25 3.61
N SER A 32 -0.83 -22.45 2.75
CA SER A 32 -0.98 -22.72 1.32
C SER A 32 -0.76 -21.45 0.48
N ALA A 33 -0.55 -21.61 -0.82
CA ALA A 33 -0.50 -20.47 -1.75
C ALA A 33 -1.82 -19.71 -1.77
N GLU A 34 -2.95 -20.41 -1.61
CA GLU A 34 -4.27 -19.78 -1.53
C GLU A 34 -4.41 -18.91 -0.26
N ASP A 35 -3.88 -19.38 0.88
CA ASP A 35 -3.82 -18.57 2.10
C ASP A 35 -2.95 -17.32 1.89
N PHE A 36 -1.82 -17.45 1.19
CA PHE A 36 -0.89 -16.36 0.92
C PHE A 36 -1.51 -15.28 0.01
N PHE A 37 -2.19 -15.67 -1.08
CA PHE A 37 -2.75 -14.75 -2.07
C PHE A 37 -4.18 -14.29 -1.79
N LEU A 38 -5.01 -15.09 -1.12
CA LEU A 38 -6.44 -14.79 -0.88
C LEU A 38 -6.79 -14.59 0.61
N GLY A 39 -5.86 -14.85 1.53
CA GLY A 39 -6.08 -14.58 2.96
C GLY A 39 -7.27 -15.34 3.56
N ARG A 40 -7.53 -16.56 3.09
CA ARG A 40 -8.68 -17.42 3.47
C ARG A 40 -10.06 -16.81 3.23
N ARG A 41 -10.16 -15.70 2.50
CA ARG A 41 -11.40 -14.93 2.29
C ARG A 41 -12.15 -14.58 3.59
N SER A 42 -11.44 -14.60 4.73
CA SER A 42 -12.02 -14.37 6.06
C SER A 42 -11.86 -12.92 6.55
N THR A 43 -11.14 -12.10 5.78
CA THR A 43 -10.88 -10.70 6.12
C THR A 43 -12.18 -9.89 6.03
N PRO A 44 -12.54 -9.10 7.05
CA PRO A 44 -13.78 -8.34 7.03
C PRO A 44 -13.73 -7.24 5.96
N TRP A 45 -14.88 -6.92 5.37
CA TRP A 45 -15.01 -5.98 4.25
C TRP A 45 -14.44 -4.58 4.56
N TRP A 46 -14.57 -4.11 5.81
CA TRP A 46 -14.09 -2.80 6.22
C TRP A 46 -12.55 -2.73 6.21
N ALA A 47 -11.87 -3.82 6.59
CA ALA A 47 -10.42 -3.90 6.58
C ALA A 47 -9.88 -3.90 5.15
N ILE A 48 -10.55 -4.63 4.25
CA ILE A 48 -10.23 -4.62 2.81
C ILE A 48 -10.42 -3.20 2.24
N GLY A 49 -11.54 -2.54 2.57
CA GLY A 49 -11.81 -1.17 2.10
C GLY A 49 -10.75 -0.17 2.56
N ILE A 50 -10.36 -0.21 3.84
CA ILE A 50 -9.30 0.65 4.38
C ILE A 50 -7.96 0.36 3.70
N SER A 51 -7.60 -0.92 3.50
CA SER A 51 -6.34 -1.29 2.82
C SER A 51 -6.30 -0.82 1.37
N VAL A 52 -7.41 -0.91 0.63
CA VAL A 52 -7.51 -0.37 -0.74
C VAL A 52 -7.27 1.14 -0.77
N VAL A 53 -7.86 1.88 0.18
CA VAL A 53 -7.64 3.33 0.29
C VAL A 53 -6.20 3.65 0.74
N ALA A 54 -5.67 2.91 1.71
CA ALA A 54 -4.30 3.07 2.21
C ALA A 54 -3.27 2.84 1.10
N THR A 55 -3.49 1.83 0.25
CA THR A 55 -2.64 1.54 -0.91
C THR A 55 -2.59 2.70 -1.92
N TYR A 56 -3.65 3.52 -1.98
CA TYR A 56 -3.70 4.70 -2.83
C TYR A 56 -2.89 5.88 -2.28
N VAL A 57 -2.74 5.96 -0.95
CA VAL A 57 -2.03 7.05 -0.28
C VAL A 57 -0.55 6.72 -0.18
N SER A 58 0.28 7.46 -0.90
CA SER A 58 1.74 7.38 -0.86
C SER A 58 2.37 8.60 -0.17
N ALA A 59 3.65 8.50 0.18
CA ALA A 59 4.43 9.64 0.69
C ALA A 59 4.39 10.84 -0.27
N LEU A 60 4.38 10.57 -1.59
CA LEU A 60 4.32 11.60 -2.62
C LEU A 60 2.98 12.33 -2.62
N SER A 61 1.87 11.61 -2.49
CA SER A 61 0.55 12.25 -2.36
C SER A 61 0.37 12.95 -1.02
N PHE A 62 0.93 12.40 0.08
CA PHE A 62 0.79 12.96 1.42
C PHE A 62 1.48 14.32 1.56
N LEU A 63 2.66 14.49 0.97
CA LEU A 63 3.37 15.76 0.95
C LEU A 63 2.97 16.65 -0.23
N GLY A 64 2.73 16.04 -1.40
CA GLY A 64 2.36 16.75 -2.62
C GLY A 64 0.98 17.38 -2.57
N GLY A 65 0.00 16.73 -1.92
CA GLY A 65 -1.36 17.27 -1.77
C GLY A 65 -1.38 18.64 -1.07
N PRO A 66 -0.82 18.76 0.15
CA PRO A 66 -0.71 20.04 0.84
C PRO A 66 0.15 21.07 0.09
N ALA A 67 1.25 20.66 -0.54
CA ALA A 67 2.08 21.56 -1.34
C ALA A 67 1.30 22.16 -2.52
N TRP A 68 0.53 21.32 -3.23
CA TRP A 68 -0.31 21.78 -4.33
C TRP A 68 -1.46 22.67 -3.85
N ALA A 69 -2.10 22.32 -2.73
CA ALA A 69 -3.13 23.16 -2.13
C ALA A 69 -2.59 24.50 -1.61
N TYR A 70 -1.31 24.57 -1.24
CA TYR A 70 -0.66 25.82 -0.87
C TYR A 70 -0.49 26.76 -2.07
N GLU A 71 -0.23 26.22 -3.26
CA GLU A 71 -0.08 27.00 -4.50
C GLU A 71 -1.43 27.38 -5.13
N GLU A 72 -2.35 26.41 -5.25
CA GLU A 72 -3.62 26.56 -5.97
C GLU A 72 -4.86 26.67 -5.07
N SER A 73 -4.68 26.77 -3.75
CA SER A 73 -5.76 26.82 -2.76
C SER A 73 -6.69 25.59 -2.85
N LEU A 74 -7.97 25.75 -2.50
CA LEU A 74 -8.94 24.65 -2.44
C LEU A 74 -9.37 24.11 -3.82
N ALA A 75 -8.88 24.68 -4.93
CA ALA A 75 -9.19 24.18 -6.28
C ALA A 75 -8.76 22.72 -6.48
N VAL A 76 -7.69 22.30 -5.80
CA VAL A 76 -7.16 20.92 -5.81
C VAL A 76 -8.20 19.89 -5.33
N ILE A 77 -9.13 20.27 -4.45
CA ILE A 77 -10.18 19.37 -3.94
C ILE A 77 -11.15 18.96 -5.06
N ALA A 78 -11.41 19.84 -6.03
CA ALA A 78 -12.33 19.54 -7.14
C ALA A 78 -11.86 18.35 -7.98
N ILE A 79 -10.55 18.16 -8.12
CA ILE A 79 -9.95 17.04 -8.87
C ILE A 79 -10.16 15.72 -8.11
N HIS A 80 -10.13 15.76 -6.78
CA HIS A 80 -10.29 14.57 -5.93
C HIS A 80 -11.75 14.13 -5.80
N LEU A 81 -12.72 14.99 -6.12
CA LEU A 81 -14.15 14.67 -6.08
C LEU A 81 -14.55 13.59 -7.11
N ASN A 82 -13.73 13.40 -8.15
CA ASN A 82 -13.93 12.33 -9.14
C ASN A 82 -13.71 10.93 -8.54
N TYR A 83 -12.82 10.78 -7.56
CA TYR A 83 -12.42 9.46 -7.06
C TYR A 83 -13.56 8.67 -6.42
N PRO A 84 -14.38 9.24 -5.50
CA PRO A 84 -15.52 8.51 -4.94
C PRO A 84 -16.51 8.04 -6.01
N ILE A 85 -16.73 8.86 -7.04
CA ILE A 85 -17.66 8.54 -8.14
C ILE A 85 -17.13 7.35 -8.95
N VAL A 86 -15.85 7.37 -9.33
CA VAL A 86 -15.22 6.28 -10.07
C VAL A 86 -15.19 5.00 -9.23
N ILE A 87 -14.82 5.10 -7.95
CA ILE A 87 -14.81 3.94 -7.03
C ILE A 87 -16.21 3.34 -6.93
N PHE A 88 -17.24 4.17 -6.77
CA PHE A 88 -18.62 3.69 -6.71
C PHE A 88 -19.01 2.92 -7.98
N LEU A 89 -18.71 3.45 -9.17
CA LEU A 89 -18.98 2.76 -10.44
C LEU A 89 -18.20 1.45 -10.56
N VAL A 90 -16.92 1.43 -10.18
CA VAL A 90 -16.10 0.20 -10.22
C VAL A 90 -16.65 -0.86 -9.27
N VAL A 91 -17.02 -0.48 -8.05
CA VAL A 91 -17.58 -1.40 -7.04
C VAL A 91 -18.94 -1.94 -7.45
N VAL A 92 -19.80 -1.12 -8.08
CA VAL A 92 -21.14 -1.56 -8.48
C VAL A 92 -21.10 -2.44 -9.73
N PHE A 93 -20.31 -2.09 -10.75
CA PHE A 93 -20.37 -2.75 -12.05
C PHE A 93 -19.28 -3.80 -12.27
N PHE A 94 -18.04 -3.54 -11.83
CA PHE A 94 -16.91 -4.40 -12.13
C PHE A 94 -16.62 -5.41 -11.03
N LEU A 95 -16.74 -5.01 -9.76
CA LEU A 95 -16.44 -5.89 -8.64
C LEU A 95 -17.31 -7.18 -8.62
N PRO A 96 -18.64 -7.14 -8.80
CA PRO A 96 -19.46 -8.36 -8.81
C PRO A 96 -19.09 -9.29 -9.96
N PHE A 97 -18.75 -8.71 -11.12
CA PHE A 97 -18.34 -9.47 -12.29
C PHE A 97 -17.05 -10.26 -12.02
N PHE A 98 -16.00 -9.61 -11.52
CA PHE A 98 -14.74 -10.28 -11.23
C PHE A 98 -14.86 -11.26 -10.07
N PHE A 99 -15.61 -10.91 -9.02
CA PHE A 99 -15.83 -11.80 -7.88
C PHE A 99 -16.56 -13.09 -8.29
N ASN A 100 -17.60 -12.98 -9.12
CA ASN A 100 -18.37 -14.14 -9.61
C ASN A 100 -17.60 -15.00 -10.63
N SER A 101 -16.57 -14.45 -11.28
CA SER A 101 -15.76 -15.19 -12.25
C SER A 101 -14.80 -16.22 -11.62
N GLY A 102 -14.59 -16.14 -10.30
CA GLY A 102 -13.77 -17.08 -9.52
C GLY A 102 -12.28 -17.07 -9.89
N VAL A 103 -11.82 -16.06 -10.63
CA VAL A 103 -10.41 -15.92 -11.00
C VAL A 103 -9.59 -15.43 -9.82
N ALA A 104 -8.34 -15.90 -9.71
CA ALA A 104 -7.41 -15.42 -8.69
C ALA A 104 -6.77 -14.09 -9.08
N SER A 105 -6.75 -13.75 -10.38
CA SER A 105 -6.24 -12.48 -10.88
C SER A 105 -7.06 -11.95 -12.06
N ILE A 106 -7.09 -10.62 -12.22
CA ILE A 106 -7.74 -9.97 -13.37
C ILE A 106 -7.12 -10.46 -14.70
N TYR A 107 -5.82 -10.75 -14.71
CA TYR A 107 -5.12 -11.25 -15.90
C TYR A 107 -5.51 -12.68 -16.28
N GLU A 108 -5.90 -13.51 -15.30
CA GLU A 108 -6.46 -14.84 -15.57
C GLU A 108 -7.82 -14.72 -16.27
N TYR A 109 -8.65 -13.74 -15.90
CA TYR A 109 -9.87 -13.44 -16.64
C TYR A 109 -9.55 -13.03 -18.10
N GLN A 110 -8.53 -12.20 -18.30
CA GLN A 110 -8.10 -11.81 -19.65
C GLN A 110 -7.60 -12.99 -20.47
N GLU A 111 -6.89 -13.94 -19.85
CA GLU A 111 -6.50 -15.18 -20.51
C GLU A 111 -7.71 -15.98 -21.00
N ARG A 112 -8.72 -16.16 -20.14
CA ARG A 112 -9.95 -16.87 -20.51
C ARG A 112 -10.69 -16.18 -21.65
N ARG A 113 -10.61 -14.85 -21.74
CA ARG A 113 -11.35 -14.05 -22.74
C ARG A 113 -10.59 -13.80 -24.05
N PHE A 114 -9.28 -13.65 -24.00
CA PHE A 114 -8.43 -13.18 -25.11
C PHE A 114 -7.22 -14.08 -25.38
N GLY A 115 -6.99 -15.10 -24.56
CA GLY A 115 -5.89 -16.05 -24.70
C GLY A 115 -4.64 -15.68 -23.89
N PRO A 116 -3.66 -16.61 -23.84
CA PRO A 116 -2.49 -16.50 -22.97
C PRO A 116 -1.57 -15.32 -23.34
N SER A 117 -1.51 -14.94 -24.62
CA SER A 117 -0.71 -13.79 -25.05
C SER A 117 -1.18 -12.48 -24.41
N ALA A 118 -2.49 -12.28 -24.25
CA ALA A 118 -3.05 -11.09 -23.61
C ALA A 118 -2.64 -11.03 -22.13
N ARG A 119 -2.70 -12.16 -21.42
CA ARG A 119 -2.25 -12.26 -20.02
C ARG A 119 -0.79 -11.91 -19.87
N SER A 120 0.10 -12.49 -20.68
CA SER A 120 1.54 -12.27 -20.56
C SER A 120 1.92 -10.81 -20.82
N VAL A 121 1.33 -10.18 -21.84
CA VAL A 121 1.59 -8.77 -22.14
C VAL A 121 1.07 -7.87 -21.02
N MET A 122 -0.18 -8.04 -20.60
CA MET A 122 -0.80 -7.15 -19.61
C MET A 122 -0.20 -7.29 -18.22
N SER A 123 0.11 -8.51 -17.80
CA SER A 123 0.83 -8.74 -16.52
C SER A 123 2.27 -8.25 -16.58
N GLY A 124 2.97 -8.39 -17.70
CA GLY A 124 4.31 -7.84 -17.90
C GLY A 124 4.33 -6.31 -17.80
N VAL A 125 3.43 -5.64 -18.51
CA VAL A 125 3.27 -4.17 -18.45
C VAL A 125 2.95 -3.71 -17.03
N PHE A 126 2.08 -4.44 -16.33
CA PHE A 126 1.75 -4.13 -14.94
C PHE A 126 2.96 -4.27 -14.02
N LEU A 127 3.69 -5.39 -14.07
CA LEU A 127 4.85 -5.61 -13.21
C LEU A 127 5.94 -4.55 -13.42
N ILE A 128 6.20 -4.17 -14.67
CA ILE A 128 7.17 -3.12 -15.00
C ILE A 128 6.69 -1.76 -14.48
N SER A 129 5.46 -1.36 -14.82
CA SER A 129 4.88 -0.08 -14.40
C SER A 129 4.83 0.03 -12.87
N GLN A 130 4.34 -1.02 -12.21
CA GLN A 130 4.24 -1.07 -10.75
C GLN A 130 5.62 -1.05 -10.10
N GLY A 131 6.61 -1.72 -10.68
CA GLY A 131 8.00 -1.68 -10.20
C GLY A 131 8.59 -0.28 -10.25
N LEU A 132 8.42 0.43 -11.37
CA LEU A 132 8.88 1.81 -11.54
C LEU A 132 8.17 2.77 -10.58
N THR A 133 6.85 2.66 -10.45
CA THR A 133 6.07 3.49 -9.51
C THR A 133 6.51 3.23 -8.06
N SER A 134 6.70 1.97 -7.67
CA SER A 134 7.13 1.61 -6.32
C SER A 134 8.54 2.14 -6.02
N ALA A 135 9.46 2.09 -7.00
CA ALA A 135 10.79 2.67 -6.87
C ALA A 135 10.75 4.20 -6.68
N ALA A 136 9.91 4.91 -7.44
CA ALA A 136 9.74 6.35 -7.29
C ALA A 136 9.17 6.73 -5.91
N ILE A 137 8.16 5.99 -5.44
CA ILE A 137 7.56 6.20 -4.10
C ILE A 137 8.59 5.93 -3.01
N LEU A 138 9.37 4.84 -3.11
CA LEU A 138 10.40 4.48 -2.14
C LEU A 138 11.49 5.54 -2.06
N TYR A 139 11.96 6.05 -3.21
CA TYR A 139 12.93 7.14 -3.26
C TYR A 139 12.39 8.42 -2.62
N GLY A 140 11.15 8.81 -2.98
CA GLY A 140 10.49 9.96 -2.37
C GLY A 140 10.35 9.81 -0.85
N THR A 141 10.00 8.62 -0.38
CA THR A 141 9.89 8.30 1.06
C THR A 141 11.26 8.42 1.75
N ALA A 142 12.33 7.95 1.11
CA ALA A 142 13.68 8.01 1.67
C ALA A 142 14.20 9.44 1.80
N LEU A 143 13.92 10.33 0.84
CA LEU A 143 14.24 11.76 0.96
C LEU A 143 13.56 12.42 2.17
N VAL A 144 12.32 12.02 2.45
CA VAL A 144 11.57 12.52 3.61
C VAL A 144 12.19 12.02 4.91
N ILE A 145 12.59 10.74 4.95
CA ILE A 145 13.28 10.17 6.10
C ILE A 145 14.62 10.89 6.35
N GLU A 146 15.41 11.13 5.31
CA GLU A 146 16.67 11.88 5.42
C GLU A 146 16.42 13.29 5.97
N PHE A 147 15.44 14.00 5.42
CA PHE A 147 15.10 15.35 5.86
C PHE A 147 14.71 15.41 7.35
N ILE A 148 13.98 14.41 7.85
CA ILE A 148 13.48 14.38 9.24
C ILE A 148 14.52 13.83 10.22
N THR A 149 15.21 12.75 9.85
CA THR A 149 16.05 11.95 10.76
C THR A 149 17.55 12.17 10.57
N GLY A 150 17.96 12.69 9.40
CA GLY A 150 19.35 12.77 8.98
C GLY A 150 19.96 11.45 8.50
N VAL A 151 19.17 10.38 8.42
CA VAL A 151 19.63 9.10 7.85
C VAL A 151 19.76 9.24 6.34
N ASP A 152 20.96 8.98 5.83
CA ASP A 152 21.23 9.03 4.39
C ASP A 152 20.25 8.15 3.58
N VAL A 153 19.89 8.65 2.39
CA VAL A 153 18.87 8.08 1.51
C VAL A 153 19.10 6.59 1.24
N LEU A 154 20.36 6.18 1.03
CA LEU A 154 20.68 4.79 0.72
C LEU A 154 20.31 3.86 1.88
N TYR A 155 20.65 4.25 3.12
CA TYR A 155 20.30 3.47 4.30
C TYR A 155 18.78 3.47 4.55
N ALA A 156 18.11 4.61 4.35
CA ALA A 156 16.66 4.69 4.46
C ALA A 156 15.95 3.75 3.48
N ILE A 157 16.37 3.73 2.21
CA ILE A 157 15.87 2.80 1.18
C ILE A 157 16.02 1.36 1.65
N VAL A 158 17.23 0.98 2.09
CA VAL A 158 17.51 -0.41 2.51
C VAL A 158 16.66 -0.81 3.71
N ILE A 159 16.57 0.03 4.74
CA ILE A 159 15.81 -0.25 5.96
C ILE A 159 14.32 -0.42 5.64
N VAL A 160 13.72 0.54 4.94
CA VAL A 160 12.29 0.48 4.56
C VAL A 160 12.01 -0.76 3.72
N THR A 161 12.87 -1.04 2.73
CA THR A 161 12.73 -2.23 1.86
C THR A 161 12.80 -3.53 2.65
N LEU A 162 13.79 -3.68 3.53
CA LEU A 162 13.96 -4.90 4.33
C LEU A 162 12.78 -5.14 5.26
N VAL A 163 12.30 -4.09 5.95
CA VAL A 163 11.14 -4.21 6.84
C VAL A 163 9.88 -4.55 6.04
N ALA A 164 9.64 -3.84 4.93
CA ALA A 164 8.50 -4.06 4.05
C ALA A 164 8.47 -5.48 3.48
N LEU A 165 9.60 -5.95 2.94
CA LEU A 165 9.73 -7.31 2.43
C LEU A 165 9.55 -8.35 3.53
N ALA A 166 10.12 -8.13 4.71
CA ALA A 166 10.04 -9.10 5.80
C ALA A 166 8.58 -9.36 6.22
N TYR A 167 7.79 -8.34 6.53
CA TYR A 167 6.39 -8.59 6.94
C TYR A 167 5.51 -9.06 5.78
N THR A 168 5.79 -8.62 4.55
CA THR A 168 4.98 -8.99 3.36
C THR A 168 5.21 -10.46 2.96
N ILE A 169 6.47 -10.90 2.93
CA ILE A 169 6.82 -12.30 2.59
C ILE A 169 6.34 -13.26 3.68
N LEU A 170 6.43 -12.86 4.95
CA LEU A 170 6.00 -13.72 6.05
C LEU A 170 4.48 -13.89 6.08
N GLY A 171 3.72 -12.79 5.96
CA GLY A 171 2.30 -12.81 6.31
C GLY A 171 1.31 -12.86 5.14
N GLY A 172 1.77 -12.70 3.88
CA GLY A 172 0.91 -12.69 2.70
C GLY A 172 -0.11 -11.55 2.69
N ILE A 173 -1.13 -11.65 1.82
CA ILE A 173 -2.13 -10.59 1.60
C ILE A 173 -2.88 -10.21 2.89
N ALA A 174 -3.16 -11.20 3.75
CA ALA A 174 -3.87 -10.96 5.00
C ALA A 174 -3.06 -10.06 5.93
N ALA A 175 -1.74 -10.29 6.03
CA ALA A 175 -0.88 -9.41 6.82
C ALA A 175 -0.79 -8.01 6.24
N VAL A 176 -0.67 -7.88 4.91
CA VAL A 176 -0.65 -6.58 4.24
C VAL A 176 -1.92 -5.79 4.57
N ILE A 177 -3.10 -6.41 4.48
CA ILE A 177 -4.37 -5.73 4.80
C ILE A 177 -4.40 -5.23 6.25
N TRP A 178 -3.96 -6.06 7.21
CA TRP A 178 -3.96 -5.66 8.63
C TRP A 178 -2.89 -4.62 8.95
N THR A 179 -1.70 -4.69 8.33
CA THR A 179 -0.70 -3.64 8.46
C THR A 179 -1.24 -2.34 7.88
N ASP A 180 -1.88 -2.36 6.71
CA ASP A 180 -2.44 -1.18 6.07
C ASP A 180 -3.51 -0.51 6.96
N VAL A 181 -4.37 -1.29 7.61
CA VAL A 181 -5.38 -0.75 8.55
C VAL A 181 -4.72 0.03 9.68
N ILE A 182 -3.66 -0.52 10.27
CA ILE A 182 -2.93 0.14 11.37
C ILE A 182 -2.21 1.39 10.85
N GLN A 183 -1.54 1.29 9.70
CA GLN A 183 -0.81 2.39 9.09
C GLN A 183 -1.74 3.53 8.67
N ALA A 184 -2.91 3.21 8.13
CA ALA A 184 -3.96 4.19 7.84
C ALA A 184 -4.44 4.89 9.12
N GLY A 185 -4.65 4.15 10.21
CA GLY A 185 -4.99 4.74 11.50
C GLY A 185 -3.92 5.70 12.02
N VAL A 186 -2.64 5.31 11.94
CA VAL A 186 -1.51 6.17 12.31
C VAL A 186 -1.45 7.41 11.43
N LEU A 187 -1.69 7.26 10.12
CA LEU A 187 -1.68 8.36 9.17
C LEU A 187 -2.82 9.35 9.43
N LEU A 188 -4.04 8.87 9.72
CA LEU A 188 -5.19 9.73 10.03
C LEU A 188 -4.95 10.53 11.31
N VAL A 189 -4.54 9.86 12.39
CA VAL A 189 -4.21 10.52 13.65
C VAL A 189 -3.06 11.51 13.46
N GLY A 190 -2.04 11.16 12.68
CA GLY A 190 -0.93 12.04 12.35
C GLY A 190 -1.32 13.26 11.50
N ALA A 191 -2.32 13.11 10.64
CA ALA A 191 -2.91 14.21 9.86
C ALA A 191 -3.85 15.11 10.68
N GLY A 192 -4.11 14.77 11.96
CA GLY A 192 -4.99 15.53 12.85
C GLY A 192 -6.48 15.24 12.66
N ILE A 193 -6.82 14.07 12.10
CA ILE A 193 -8.20 13.56 11.91
C ILE A 193 -8.47 12.43 12.91
#